data_AF-A0A970KV90-F1
#
_entry.id   AF-A0A970KV90-F1
#
_cell.length_a   1.000
_cell.length_b   1.000
_cell.length_c   1.000
_cell.angle_alpha   90.00
_cell.angle_beta   90.00
_cell.angle_gamma   90.00
#
_symmetry.space_group_name_H-M   'P 1'
#
loop_
_entity.id
_entity.type
_entity.pdbx_description
1 polymer ?
#
loop_
_entity_poly.entity_id
_entity_poly.type
_entity_poly.pdbx_seq_one_letter_code
_entity_poly.pdbx_strand_id
1 'polypeptide(L)'
;MESRVERYKRRRRESFIRRLKFIVVLIVISLMAYGMNIVNENIKTFNILENDNLIHIDLRRNTVDFLGKTYYVDIEMIKNVFKQ
;
A
#
# COMPACT_ATOMS: atom_id res chain seq x y z
N MET A 1 18.32 30.00 24.10
CA MET A 1 17.80 28.63 24.36
C MET A 1 16.39 28.55 23.80
N GLU A 2 16.13 27.70 22.79
CA GLU A 2 14.74 27.48 22.33
C GLU A 2 13.87 26.99 23.49
N SER A 3 12.69 27.61 23.63
CA SER A 3 11.73 27.27 24.68
C SER A 3 11.18 25.86 24.45
N ARG A 4 10.79 25.18 25.54
CA ARG A 4 10.18 23.83 25.45
C ARG A 4 8.95 23.82 24.53
N VAL A 5 8.23 24.94 24.43
CA VAL A 5 7.03 25.11 23.60
C VAL A 5 7.39 25.13 22.10
N GLU A 6 8.47 25.81 21.73
CA GLU A 6 8.92 25.92 20.32
C GLU A 6 9.37 24.56 19.78
N ARG A 7 10.11 23.79 20.59
CA ARG A 7 10.54 22.43 20.25
C ARG A 7 9.35 21.49 20.03
N TYR A 8 8.31 21.60 20.86
CA TYR A 8 7.10 20.78 20.73
C TYR A 8 6.31 21.12 19.46
N LYS A 9 6.16 22.42 19.16
CA LYS A 9 5.48 22.90 17.94
C LYS A 9 6.19 22.41 16.68
N ARG A 10 7.53 22.45 16.66
CA ARG A 10 8.34 21.94 15.55
C ARG A 10 8.19 20.43 15.36
N ARG A 11 8.31 19.63 16.44
CA ARG A 11 8.12 18.17 16.38
C ARG A 11 6.73 17.77 15.86
N ARG A 12 5.68 18.49 16.28
CA ARG A 12 4.30 18.25 15.81
C ARG A 12 4.13 18.55 14.31
N ARG A 13 4.79 19.59 13.80
CA ARG A 13 4.77 19.92 12.38
C ARG A 13 5.52 18.87 11.55
N GLU A 14 6.70 18.45 12.00
CA GLU A 14 7.50 17.41 11.34
C GLU A 14 6.77 16.06 11.30
N SER A 15 6.11 15.66 12.40
CA SER A 15 5.32 14.42 12.43
C SER A 15 4.09 14.49 11.51
N PHE A 16 3.42 15.65 11.44
CA PHE A 16 2.30 15.86 10.52
C PHE A 16 2.73 15.75 9.05
N ILE A 17 3.86 16.37 8.68
CA ILE A 17 4.40 16.28 7.31
C ILE A 17 4.76 14.83 6.97
N ARG A 18 5.39 14.08 7.89
CA ARG A 18 5.69 12.65 7.69
C ARG A 18 4.42 11.84 7.44
N ARG A 19 3.37 12.05 8.24
CA ARG A 19 2.07 11.38 8.07
C ARG A 19 1.42 11.73 6.74
N LEU A 20 1.47 13.00 6.32
CA LEU A 20 0.94 13.42 5.02
C LEU A 20 1.66 12.73 3.86
N LYS A 21 3.00 12.68 3.89
CA LYS A 21 3.77 11.94 2.86
C LYS A 21 3.35 10.48 2.78
N PHE A 22 3.16 9.85 3.94
CA PHE A 22 2.71 8.47 4.02
C PHE A 22 1.30 8.28 3.43
N ILE A 23 0.35 9.18 3.76
CA ILE A 23 -1.01 9.16 3.20
C ILE A 23 -0.98 9.31 1.68
N VAL A 24 -0.15 10.20 1.14
CA VAL A 24 0.00 10.37 -0.31
C VAL A 24 0.47 9.08 -0.97
N VAL A 25 1.47 8.41 -0.40
CA VAL A 25 1.96 7.12 -0.92
C VAL A 25 0.84 6.07 -0.87
N LEU A 26 0.08 5.98 0.22
CA LEU A 26 -1.06 5.07 0.33
C LEU A 26 -2.12 5.34 -0.74
N ILE A 27 -2.47 6.60 -0.99
CA ILE A 27 -3.45 6.99 -2.02
C ILE A 27 -2.98 6.52 -3.40
N VAL A 28 -1.71 6.74 -3.73
CA VAL A 28 -1.15 6.30 -5.01
C VAL A 28 -1.23 4.78 -5.15
N ILE A 29 -0.84 4.03 -4.11
CA ILE A 29 -0.93 2.57 -4.11
C ILE A 29 -2.39 2.11 -4.27
N SER A 30 -3.34 2.74 -3.58
CA SER A 30 -4.77 2.43 -3.69
C SER A 30 -5.30 2.68 -5.10
N LEU A 31 -4.92 3.80 -5.74
CA LEU A 31 -5.31 4.10 -7.11
C LEU A 31 -4.73 3.10 -8.11
N MET A 32 -3.47 2.68 -7.92
CA MET A 32 -2.86 1.63 -8.74
C MET A 32 -3.60 0.31 -8.61
N ALA A 33 -3.90 -0.13 -7.37
CA ALA A 33 -4.64 -1.36 -7.13
C ALA A 33 -6.06 -1.30 -7.73
N TYR A 34 -6.74 -0.15 -7.61
CA TYR A 34 -8.05 0.05 -8.22
C TYR A 34 -8.01 -0.01 -9.75
N GLY A 35 -7.01 0.65 -10.37
CA GLY A 35 -6.82 0.58 -11.82
C GLY A 35 -6.55 -0.85 -12.29
N MET A 36 -5.75 -1.62 -11.54
CA MET A 36 -5.50 -3.03 -11.85
C MET A 36 -6.76 -3.89 -11.74
N ASN A 37 -7.63 -3.65 -10.76
CA ASN A 37 -8.91 -4.34 -10.66
C ASN A 37 -9.82 -4.07 -11.87
N ILE A 38 -9.89 -2.81 -12.34
CA ILE A 38 -10.65 -2.49 -13.56
C ILE A 38 -10.09 -3.25 -14.77
N VAL A 39 -8.77 -3.27 -14.93
CA VAL A 39 -8.14 -4.04 -16.02
C VAL A 39 -8.45 -5.53 -15.86
N ASN A 40 -8.47 -6.04 -14.62
CA ASN A 40 -8.79 -7.43 -14.32
C ASN A 40 -10.22 -7.79 -14.73
N GLU A 41 -11.20 -6.97 -14.36
CA GLU A 41 -12.59 -7.14 -14.76
C GLU A 41 -12.77 -7.11 -16.28
N ASN A 42 -12.06 -6.20 -16.96
CA ASN A 42 -12.08 -6.14 -18.41
C ASN A 42 -11.49 -7.41 -19.05
N ILE A 43 -10.34 -7.90 -18.55
CA ILE A 43 -9.73 -9.14 -19.06
C ILE A 43 -10.68 -10.34 -18.88
N LYS A 44 -11.33 -10.46 -17.72
CA LYS A 44 -12.37 -11.48 -17.46
C LYS A 44 -13.51 -11.39 -18.45
N THR A 45 -14.00 -10.17 -18.67
CA THR A 45 -15.17 -9.91 -19.53
C THR A 45 -14.88 -10.27 -20.99
N PHE A 46 -13.67 -9.99 -21.48
CA PHE A 46 -13.29 -10.29 -22.87
C PHE A 46 -12.67 -11.69 -23.05
N ASN A 47 -12.51 -12.47 -21.97
CA ASN A 47 -11.97 -13.83 -21.97
C ASN A 47 -10.63 -13.95 -22.72
N ILE A 48 -9.78 -12.91 -22.65
CA ILE A 48 -8.56 -12.77 -23.45
C ILE A 48 -7.40 -13.60 -22.88
N LEU A 49 -7.47 -13.99 -21.60
CA LEU A 49 -6.41 -14.71 -20.87
C LEU A 49 -7.01 -15.80 -19.98
N GLU A 50 -6.44 -17.01 -20.02
CA GLU A 50 -6.82 -18.14 -19.14
C GLU A 50 -6.54 -17.87 -17.65
N ASN A 51 -5.61 -16.96 -17.34
CA ASN A 51 -5.28 -16.56 -15.98
C ASN A 51 -5.59 -15.08 -15.78
N ASP A 52 -6.73 -14.84 -15.13
CA ASP A 52 -7.44 -13.57 -15.03
C ASP A 52 -7.28 -12.91 -13.66
N ASN A 53 -6.26 -13.31 -12.89
CA ASN A 53 -5.96 -12.73 -11.58
C ASN A 53 -4.68 -11.90 -11.66
N LEU A 54 -4.84 -10.65 -12.07
CA LEU A 54 -3.77 -9.65 -12.07
C LEU A 54 -3.35 -9.23 -10.65
N ILE A 55 -4.29 -9.23 -9.69
CA ILE A 55 -4.02 -8.99 -8.27
C ILE A 55 -4.91 -9.91 -7.43
N HIS A 56 -4.31 -10.64 -6.49
CA HIS A 56 -5.02 -11.36 -5.44
C HIS A 56 -4.21 -11.31 -4.14
N ILE A 57 -4.85 -11.11 -2.99
CA ILE A 57 -4.19 -11.06 -1.70
C ILE A 57 -4.77 -12.16 -0.81
N ASP A 58 -3.97 -13.15 -0.46
CA ASP A 58 -4.32 -14.20 0.49
C ASP A 58 -3.56 -13.98 1.81
N LEU A 59 -4.26 -13.38 2.77
CA LEU A 59 -3.77 -13.11 4.13
C LEU A 59 -3.58 -14.38 4.97
N ARG A 60 -4.18 -15.52 4.60
CA ARG A 60 -3.97 -16.78 5.34
C ARG A 60 -2.65 -17.43 4.97
N ARG A 61 -2.26 -17.28 3.71
CA ARG A 61 -1.00 -17.82 3.17
C ARG A 61 0.13 -16.80 3.13
N ASN A 62 -0.14 -15.55 3.51
CA ASN A 62 0.78 -14.44 3.39
C ASN A 62 1.31 -14.30 1.95
N THR A 63 0.42 -14.46 0.97
CA THR A 63 0.79 -14.39 -0.45
C THR A 63 0.02 -13.29 -1.17
N VAL A 64 0.68 -12.67 -2.13
CA VAL A 64 0.08 -11.74 -3.07
C VAL A 64 0.37 -12.26 -4.48
N ASP A 65 -0.68 -12.58 -5.22
CA ASP A 65 -0.57 -12.81 -6.65
C ASP A 65 -0.57 -11.47 -7.36
N PHE A 66 0.40 -11.27 -8.24
CA PHE A 66 0.55 -10.07 -9.03
C PHE A 66 0.98 -10.45 -10.45
N LEU A 67 0.19 -10.06 -11.45
CA LEU A 67 0.38 -10.37 -12.86
C LEU A 67 0.60 -11.88 -13.11
N GLY A 68 -0.22 -12.73 -12.49
CA GLY A 68 -0.14 -14.19 -12.62
C GLY A 68 1.05 -14.84 -11.90
N LYS A 69 1.82 -14.10 -11.10
CA LYS A 69 2.89 -14.63 -10.25
C LYS A 69 2.57 -14.47 -8.78
N THR A 70 2.79 -15.52 -7.98
CA THR A 70 2.62 -15.49 -6.53
C THR A 70 3.89 -14.99 -5.84
N TYR A 71 3.75 -14.00 -4.97
CA TYR A 71 4.81 -13.45 -4.14
C TYR A 71 4.48 -13.71 -2.66
N TYR A 72 5.48 -14.07 -1.86
CA TYR A 72 5.33 -14.17 -0.41
C TYR A 72 5.55 -12.81 0.23
N VAL A 73 4.62 -12.41 1.10
CA VAL A 73 4.64 -11.13 1.79
C VAL A 73 4.76 -11.39 3.29
N ASP A 74 5.90 -11.00 3.85
CA ASP A 74 6.08 -11.05 5.29
C ASP A 74 5.29 -9.92 5.97
N ILE A 75 4.16 -10.28 6.60
CA ILE A 75 3.29 -9.35 7.32
C ILE A 75 3.99 -8.73 8.54
N GLU A 76 4.99 -9.41 9.14
CA GLU A 76 5.76 -8.83 10.26
C GLU A 76 6.61 -7.65 9.80
N MET A 77 7.19 -7.74 8.61
CA MET A 77 7.93 -6.64 7.99
C MET A 77 7.03 -5.41 7.79
N ILE A 78 5.78 -5.62 7.34
CA ILE A 78 4.80 -4.56 7.18
C ILE A 78 4.45 -3.93 8.53
N LYS A 79 4.15 -4.74 9.57
CA LYS A 79 3.83 -4.23 10.92
C LYS A 79 4.93 -3.33 11.48
N ASN A 80 6.21 -3.68 11.26
CA ASN A 80 7.34 -2.89 11.74
C ASN A 80 7.44 -1.52 11.05
N VAL A 81 7.03 -1.40 9.78
CA VAL A 81 6.93 -0.12 9.07
C VAL A 81 5.82 0.76 9.65
N PHE A 82 4.70 0.18 10.08
CA PHE A 82 3.56 0.92 10.66
C PHE A 82 3.74 1.30 12.15
N LYS A 83 4.73 0.72 12.84
CA LYS A 83 4.98 0.95 14.27
C LYS A 83 5.94 2.12 14.56
N GLN A 84 6.41 2.82 13.51
CA GLN A 84 7.36 3.93 13.58
C GLN A 84 6.70 5.31 13.71
#